data_AF-A0A9N8DGI7-F1
#
_entry.id   AF-A0A9N8DGI7-F1
#
_cell.length_a   1.000
_cell.length_b   1.000
_cell.length_c   1.000
_cell.angle_alpha   90.00
_cell.angle_beta   90.00
_cell.angle_gamma   90.00
#
_symmetry.space_group_name_H-M   'P 1'
#
loop_
_entity.id
_entity.type
_entity.pdbx_description
1 polymer ?
#
loop_
_entity_poly.entity_id
_entity_poly.type
_entity_poly.pdbx_seq_one_letter_code
_entity_poly.pdbx_strand_id
1 'polypeptide(L)'
;MKNASQENAMADTITDLLPHDVLLGRGLGSSQYQGNKAFLEVVEQYKASYNQTLSYKEKKSIAKEVFGIIQSRGGRFLKLLNYQKGARNVVQEGAWCLANVDEALEKCKQALRQQRDKPTQKLSSSSRTASSGSSDGTQREQKEEQSSAVAQSEGCKVSGHGFKPEEGSASVVVNESATTQGDDQVPNFALVGDAQGVSLQQASGSCFTVSPFSDMPNSLLVEDVPPDERSSPPSEPEDIDTTLAKLVVDGLPTFTKDQELKERASLTDVEKDEAMSDVFGKLHVSEPGKRAKRDFDNESKHALLREMRQELEQIPKVRKQALERAQGSCDSSEFSDERLSRFLRVEGYNPTLAAQRFVRYWEGRLEVFGPDKFLMPMTLAGAFQEDHNAIEDCVQCILPYPDSFGRPIVFADPTRRRPDRYSSQSGLRALWYGMEVLSRDHDSATFVVLCWVKHATIWDFDRYVYCRFPYYQNDFFPFRRAASHDCCADKLGVTLFRPVDMIVHDKASRMRRMHHCVPESEIVAVLKAYGIERWMLPLEMGGTLEDVQRKWVAQRRALEHSAKPI
;
A
#
# COMPACT_ATOMS: atom_id res chain seq x y z
N MET A 1 -21.22 29.84 -15.14
CA MET A 1 -22.11 28.87 -14.46
C MET A 1 -21.34 27.91 -13.54
N LYS A 2 -20.38 28.40 -12.73
CA LYS A 2 -19.49 27.57 -11.89
C LYS A 2 -19.58 27.88 -10.37
N ASN A 3 -20.61 28.58 -9.90
CA ASN A 3 -20.78 28.88 -8.47
C ASN A 3 -21.78 27.95 -7.75
N ALA A 4 -22.64 27.23 -8.47
CA ALA A 4 -23.77 26.54 -7.83
C ALA A 4 -23.41 25.30 -6.98
N SER A 5 -22.26 24.65 -7.20
CA SER A 5 -21.86 23.43 -6.47
C SER A 5 -20.93 23.69 -5.29
N GLN A 6 -20.17 24.80 -5.28
CA GLN A 6 -19.40 25.24 -4.10
C GLN A 6 -20.25 26.10 -3.15
N GLU A 7 -21.25 26.83 -3.65
CA GLU A 7 -22.26 27.49 -2.80
C GLU A 7 -23.10 26.48 -2.00
N ASN A 8 -23.32 25.27 -2.53
CA ASN A 8 -24.04 24.21 -1.82
C ASN A 8 -23.25 23.57 -0.67
N ALA A 9 -21.91 23.63 -0.66
CA ALA A 9 -21.10 23.05 0.42
C ALA A 9 -21.00 23.97 1.65
N MET A 10 -21.21 25.29 1.49
CA MET A 10 -21.34 26.21 2.64
C MET A 10 -22.75 26.21 3.24
N ALA A 11 -23.78 25.81 2.48
CA ALA A 11 -25.18 25.84 2.90
C ALA A 11 -25.53 24.87 4.04
N ASP A 12 -24.71 23.85 4.30
CA ASP A 12 -24.97 22.83 5.34
C ASP A 12 -24.14 23.05 6.62
N THR A 13 -23.59 24.25 6.80
CA THR A 13 -22.87 24.59 8.03
C THR A 13 -23.86 24.82 9.16
N ILE A 14 -23.76 24.02 10.22
CA ILE A 14 -24.60 24.08 11.41
C ILE A 14 -23.79 24.72 12.54
N THR A 15 -24.23 25.90 12.97
CA THR A 15 -23.67 26.61 14.14
C THR A 15 -24.52 26.39 15.39
N ASP A 16 -25.84 26.23 15.21
CA ASP A 16 -26.79 26.07 16.29
C ASP A 16 -27.04 24.59 16.59
N LEU A 17 -26.54 24.14 17.74
CA LEU A 17 -26.71 22.77 18.23
C LEU A 17 -28.06 22.61 18.93
N LEU A 18 -28.82 21.58 18.52
CA LEU A 18 -30.09 21.22 19.12
C LEU A 18 -29.91 20.25 20.29
N PRO A 19 -30.83 20.21 21.26
CA PRO A 19 -30.69 19.36 22.45
C PRO A 19 -30.54 17.85 22.20
N HIS A 20 -30.98 17.37 21.05
CA HIS A 20 -30.90 15.96 20.67
C HIS A 20 -29.80 15.67 19.66
N ASP A 21 -28.99 16.66 19.27
CA ASP A 21 -27.88 16.45 18.35
C ASP A 21 -26.78 15.59 18.99
N VAL A 22 -26.30 14.61 18.23
CA VAL A 22 -25.22 13.70 18.62
C VAL A 22 -23.94 14.15 17.93
N LEU A 23 -23.00 14.66 18.73
CA LEU A 23 -21.70 15.13 18.27
C LEU A 23 -20.73 13.96 18.11
N LEU A 24 -20.23 13.74 16.90
CA LEU A 24 -19.19 12.78 16.56
C LEU A 24 -17.80 13.33 16.93
N GLY A 25 -16.86 12.44 17.23
CA GLY A 25 -15.50 12.79 17.63
C GLY A 25 -15.10 12.26 19.00
N ARG A 26 -13.82 12.42 19.35
CA ARG A 26 -13.22 12.07 20.64
C ARG A 26 -12.87 13.38 21.37
N GLY A 27 -13.27 13.51 22.64
CA GLY A 27 -12.96 14.70 23.43
C GLY A 27 -13.94 14.90 24.59
N LEU A 28 -13.52 15.69 25.58
CA LEU A 28 -14.31 15.99 26.78
C LEU A 28 -15.63 16.71 26.41
N GLY A 29 -15.59 17.63 25.43
CA GLY A 29 -16.75 18.44 25.04
C GLY A 29 -17.91 17.64 24.45
N SER A 30 -17.65 16.72 23.51
CA SER A 30 -18.72 15.94 22.87
C SER A 30 -19.38 14.95 23.82
N SER A 31 -18.61 14.37 24.75
CA SER A 31 -19.15 13.42 25.74
C SER A 31 -20.14 14.04 26.73
N GLN A 32 -19.98 15.33 27.02
CA GLN A 32 -20.80 16.05 28.00
C GLN A 32 -22.06 16.68 27.39
N TYR A 33 -22.12 16.77 26.06
CA TYR A 33 -23.25 17.33 25.34
C TYR A 33 -24.54 16.57 25.62
N GLN A 34 -25.64 17.30 25.81
CA GLN A 34 -26.93 16.73 26.22
C GLN A 34 -27.46 15.67 25.23
N GLY A 35 -27.30 15.89 23.92
CA GLY A 35 -27.75 14.92 22.93
C GLY A 35 -26.91 13.64 22.94
N ASN A 36 -25.62 13.71 23.28
CA ASN A 36 -24.78 12.52 23.47
C ASN A 36 -25.20 11.72 24.71
N LYS A 37 -25.62 12.40 25.80
CA LYS A 37 -26.16 11.73 26.99
C LYS A 37 -27.48 11.02 26.68
N ALA A 38 -28.42 11.71 26.02
CA ALA A 38 -29.69 11.14 25.59
C ALA A 38 -29.50 9.97 24.61
N PHE A 39 -28.51 10.07 23.71
CA PHE A 39 -28.11 8.98 22.82
C PHE A 39 -27.60 7.76 23.59
N LEU A 40 -26.74 7.95 24.59
CA LEU A 40 -26.24 6.85 25.41
C LEU A 40 -27.36 6.17 26.23
N GLU A 41 -28.38 6.90 26.66
CA GLU A 41 -29.56 6.31 27.32
C GLU A 41 -30.34 5.38 26.37
N VAL A 42 -30.53 5.79 25.11
CA VAL A 42 -31.14 4.93 24.08
C VAL A 42 -30.25 3.71 23.82
N VAL A 43 -28.93 3.91 23.66
CA VAL A 43 -27.98 2.80 23.44
C VAL A 43 -28.06 1.76 24.57
N GLU A 44 -28.15 2.20 25.83
CA GLU A 44 -28.21 1.29 26.98
C GLU A 44 -29.46 0.40 26.96
N GLN A 45 -30.61 0.91 26.50
CA GLN A 45 -31.85 0.14 26.36
C GLN A 45 -31.72 -1.00 25.34
N TYR A 46 -30.94 -0.80 24.28
CA TYR A 46 -30.78 -1.76 23.18
C TYR A 46 -29.56 -2.67 23.32
N LYS A 47 -28.71 -2.42 24.31
CA LYS A 47 -27.41 -3.08 24.49
C LYS A 47 -27.52 -4.57 24.77
N ALA A 48 -28.47 -4.97 25.62
CA ALA A 48 -28.70 -6.37 25.94
C ALA A 48 -29.09 -7.17 24.69
N SER A 49 -30.08 -6.66 23.93
CA SER A 49 -30.52 -7.25 22.67
C SER A 49 -29.37 -7.36 21.67
N TYR A 50 -28.57 -6.30 21.50
CA TYR A 50 -27.42 -6.29 20.59
C TYR A 50 -26.37 -7.35 20.93
N ASN A 51 -26.09 -7.55 22.22
CA ASN A 51 -25.08 -8.49 22.68
C ASN A 51 -25.55 -9.95 22.65
N GLN A 52 -26.85 -10.19 22.83
CA GLN A 52 -27.46 -11.53 22.75
C GLN A 52 -27.58 -12.02 21.30
N THR A 53 -27.74 -11.10 20.36
CA THR A 53 -27.80 -11.39 18.94
C THR A 53 -26.47 -11.94 18.40
N LEU A 54 -26.52 -13.09 17.70
CA LEU A 54 -25.37 -13.64 16.95
C LEU A 54 -25.34 -13.17 15.49
N SER A 55 -26.50 -12.83 14.91
CA SER A 55 -26.63 -12.45 13.51
C SER A 55 -26.14 -11.03 13.23
N TYR A 56 -25.24 -10.88 12.25
CA TYR A 56 -24.78 -9.57 11.79
C TYR A 56 -25.92 -8.70 11.23
N LYS A 57 -26.90 -9.33 10.54
CA LYS A 57 -28.05 -8.63 9.96
C LYS A 57 -28.93 -8.01 11.05
N GLU A 58 -29.15 -8.74 12.13
CA GLU A 58 -29.93 -8.28 13.29
C GLU A 58 -29.19 -7.17 14.05
N LYS A 59 -27.87 -7.29 14.26
CA LYS A 59 -27.05 -6.21 14.83
C LYS A 59 -27.14 -4.92 14.02
N LYS A 60 -27.14 -5.02 12.68
CA LYS A 60 -27.34 -3.86 11.80
C LYS A 60 -28.75 -3.27 11.94
N SER A 61 -29.76 -4.11 12.13
CA SER A 61 -31.15 -3.68 12.37
C SER A 61 -31.27 -2.90 13.69
N ILE A 62 -30.67 -3.39 14.77
CA ILE A 62 -30.68 -2.73 16.08
C ILE A 62 -29.99 -1.36 16.01
N ALA A 63 -28.86 -1.26 15.32
CA ALA A 63 -28.18 0.04 15.14
C ALA A 63 -29.03 1.05 14.35
N LYS A 64 -29.77 0.59 13.33
CA LYS A 64 -30.72 1.42 12.57
C LYS A 64 -31.89 1.89 13.41
N GLU A 65 -32.36 1.06 14.34
CA GLU A 65 -33.45 1.41 15.26
C GLU A 65 -33.02 2.51 16.22
N VAL A 66 -31.84 2.36 16.85
CA VAL A 66 -31.24 3.41 17.70
C VAL A 66 -31.09 4.72 16.91
N PHE A 67 -30.57 4.66 15.69
CA PHE A 67 -30.45 5.83 14.81
C PHE A 67 -31.81 6.49 14.53
N GLY A 68 -32.83 5.70 14.19
CA GLY A 68 -34.18 6.18 13.93
C GLY A 68 -34.84 6.86 15.14
N ILE A 69 -34.57 6.38 16.36
CA ILE A 69 -35.07 6.99 17.61
C ILE A 69 -34.44 8.37 17.84
N ILE A 70 -33.17 8.54 17.54
CA ILE A 70 -32.52 9.86 17.67
C ILE A 70 -33.10 10.84 16.65
N GLN A 71 -33.28 10.40 15.41
CA GLN A 71 -33.89 11.24 14.37
C GLN A 71 -35.35 11.61 14.68
N SER A 72 -36.15 10.68 15.21
CA SER A 72 -37.55 10.96 15.57
C SER A 72 -37.69 11.96 16.72
N ARG A 73 -36.65 12.12 17.55
CA ARG A 73 -36.53 13.16 18.57
C ARG A 73 -35.99 14.49 18.04
N GLY A 74 -35.81 14.62 16.72
CA GLY A 74 -35.22 15.79 16.09
C GLY A 74 -33.69 15.90 16.26
N GLY A 75 -33.03 14.81 16.66
CA GLY A 75 -31.58 14.76 16.79
C GLY A 75 -30.87 14.51 15.47
N ARG A 76 -29.78 15.25 15.22
CA ARG A 76 -28.89 15.06 14.07
C ARG A 76 -27.57 14.45 14.53
N PHE A 77 -26.92 13.66 13.69
CA PHE A 77 -25.55 13.24 13.93
C PHE A 77 -24.63 14.24 13.26
N LEU A 78 -23.78 14.91 14.04
CA LEU A 78 -22.98 16.04 13.59
C LEU A 78 -21.49 15.77 13.72
N LYS A 79 -20.73 16.09 12.68
CA LYS A 79 -19.27 16.01 12.67
C LYS A 79 -18.69 17.41 12.70
N LEU A 80 -17.67 17.63 13.53
CA LEU A 80 -16.98 18.91 13.56
C LEU A 80 -16.29 19.12 12.20
N LEU A 81 -16.51 20.27 11.58
CA LEU A 81 -15.73 20.67 10.41
C LEU A 81 -14.31 20.97 10.88
N ASN A 82 -13.44 19.98 10.80
CA ASN A 82 -12.04 20.19 11.13
C ASN A 82 -11.45 21.22 10.16
N TYR A 83 -10.75 22.22 10.72
CA TYR A 83 -9.94 23.15 9.96
C TYR A 83 -8.87 22.33 9.21
N GLN A 84 -9.06 22.07 7.92
CA GLN A 84 -7.95 21.62 7.10
C GLN A 84 -6.97 22.79 7.04
N LYS A 85 -5.87 22.66 7.79
CA LYS A 85 -4.77 23.62 7.83
C LYS A 85 -4.19 23.73 6.42
N GLY A 86 -4.72 24.66 5.62
CA GLY A 86 -4.39 24.83 4.20
C GLY A 86 -5.51 25.40 3.31
N ALA A 87 -6.78 25.31 3.72
CA ALA A 87 -7.87 25.94 2.97
C ALA A 87 -7.95 27.44 3.33
N ARG A 88 -7.80 28.34 2.35
CA ARG A 88 -7.83 29.82 2.53
C ARG A 88 -9.16 30.39 3.02
N ASN A 89 -10.17 29.56 3.26
CA ASN A 89 -11.45 29.99 3.83
C ASN A 89 -11.45 29.59 5.31
N VAL A 90 -11.32 30.61 6.16
CA VAL A 90 -11.46 30.49 7.62
C VAL A 90 -12.88 30.03 7.92
N VAL A 91 -13.08 28.71 8.05
CA VAL A 91 -14.31 28.18 8.64
C VAL A 91 -14.27 28.57 10.12
N GLN A 92 -15.35 29.19 10.61
CA GLN A 92 -15.47 29.56 12.03
C GLN A 92 -15.20 28.34 12.91
N GLU A 93 -14.29 28.49 13.87
CA GLU A 93 -14.00 27.49 14.88
C GLU A 93 -15.31 27.11 15.60
N GLY A 94 -15.67 25.83 15.61
CA GLY A 94 -16.92 25.35 16.18
C GLY A 94 -18.08 25.12 15.18
N ALA A 95 -17.83 25.19 13.87
CA ALA A 95 -18.80 24.81 12.86
C ALA A 95 -18.98 23.28 12.73
N TRP A 96 -20.23 22.84 12.56
CA TRP A 96 -20.58 21.43 12.40
C TRP A 96 -21.19 21.16 11.02
N CYS A 97 -21.09 19.93 10.53
CA CYS A 97 -21.83 19.45 9.38
C CYS A 97 -22.59 18.16 9.72
N LEU A 98 -23.63 17.86 8.94
CA LEU A 98 -24.37 16.62 9.08
C LEU A 98 -23.47 15.44 8.71
N ALA A 99 -23.31 14.49 9.64
CA ALA A 99 -22.66 13.22 9.36
C ALA A 99 -23.52 12.41 8.39
N ASN A 100 -22.88 11.66 7.49
CA ASN A 100 -23.63 10.78 6.60
C ASN A 100 -24.26 9.62 7.39
N VAL A 101 -25.25 8.94 6.78
CA VAL A 101 -26.00 7.86 7.44
C VAL A 101 -25.09 6.73 7.91
N ASP A 102 -24.04 6.41 7.15
CA ASP A 102 -23.11 5.33 7.50
C ASP A 102 -22.21 5.70 8.69
N GLU A 103 -21.70 6.94 8.76
CA GLU A 103 -20.96 7.46 9.90
C GLU A 103 -21.81 7.46 11.18
N ALA A 104 -23.08 7.86 11.07
CA ALA A 104 -24.03 7.83 12.18
C ALA A 104 -24.33 6.39 12.66
N LEU A 105 -24.50 5.44 11.72
CA LEU A 105 -24.70 4.03 12.06
C LEU A 105 -23.46 3.41 12.70
N GLU A 106 -22.25 3.75 12.24
CA GLU A 106 -21.02 3.31 12.89
C GLU A 106 -20.89 3.85 14.32
N LYS A 107 -21.29 5.11 14.57
CA LYS A 107 -21.37 5.67 15.92
C LYS A 107 -22.33 4.85 16.81
N CYS A 108 -23.50 4.46 16.30
CA CYS A 108 -24.44 3.58 17.01
C CYS A 108 -23.82 2.21 17.33
N LYS A 109 -23.21 1.54 16.34
CA LYS A 109 -22.57 0.23 16.53
C LYS A 109 -21.43 0.30 17.55
N GLN A 110 -20.60 1.35 17.49
CA GLN A 110 -19.51 1.54 18.44
C GLN A 110 -20.02 1.69 19.87
N ALA A 111 -21.05 2.52 20.08
CA ALA A 111 -21.63 2.73 21.41
C ALA A 111 -22.29 1.46 21.98
N LEU A 112 -22.96 0.66 21.15
CA LEU A 112 -23.55 -0.62 21.54
C LEU A 112 -22.49 -1.66 21.95
N ARG A 113 -21.31 -1.65 21.31
CA ARG A 113 -20.19 -2.57 21.63
C ARG A 113 -19.45 -2.20 22.91
N GLN A 114 -19.34 -0.92 23.24
CA GLN A 114 -18.56 -0.46 24.39
C GLN A 114 -19.25 -0.86 25.70
N GLN A 115 -18.65 -1.77 26.46
CA GLN A 115 -19.06 -2.00 27.85
C GLN A 115 -18.77 -0.74 28.64
N ARG A 116 -19.77 -0.24 29.37
CA ARG A 116 -19.54 0.87 30.29
C ARG A 116 -18.87 0.22 31.49
N ASP A 117 -17.69 0.68 31.87
CA ASP A 117 -17.13 0.30 33.17
C ASP A 117 -18.20 0.61 34.20
N LYS A 118 -18.75 -0.43 34.84
CA LYS A 118 -19.72 -0.24 35.91
C LYS A 118 -19.02 0.67 36.92
N PRO A 119 -19.57 1.84 37.28
CA PRO A 119 -18.99 2.65 38.32
C PRO A 119 -18.86 1.74 39.53
N THR A 120 -17.62 1.41 39.91
CA THR A 120 -17.34 0.57 41.05
C THR A 120 -17.93 1.33 42.22
N GLN A 121 -19.10 0.90 42.70
CA GLN A 121 -19.66 1.44 43.92
C GLN A 121 -18.58 1.21 44.98
N LYS A 122 -17.87 2.28 45.36
CA LYS A 122 -17.03 2.30 46.56
C LYS A 122 -18.00 2.04 47.72
N LEU A 123 -18.19 0.76 48.03
CA LEU A 123 -18.82 0.30 49.25
C LEU A 123 -18.04 0.94 50.39
N SER A 124 -18.72 1.84 51.09
CA SER A 124 -18.27 2.43 52.33
C SER A 124 -18.03 1.31 53.35
N SER A 125 -16.77 0.97 53.56
CA SER A 125 -16.34 0.06 54.62
C SER A 125 -16.55 0.74 55.98
N SER A 126 -17.55 0.30 56.74
CA SER A 126 -17.63 0.57 58.17
C SER A 126 -18.37 -0.56 58.89
N SER A 127 -17.62 -1.59 59.29
CA SER A 127 -17.73 -2.20 60.61
C SER A 127 -16.60 -3.20 60.82
N ARG A 128 -15.74 -2.86 61.78
CA ARG A 128 -14.75 -3.76 62.38
C ARG A 128 -15.46 -4.67 63.36
N THR A 129 -15.16 -5.97 63.33
CA THR A 129 -15.20 -6.81 64.53
C THR A 129 -14.10 -7.86 64.44
N ALA A 130 -13.31 -7.91 65.50
CA ALA A 130 -12.17 -8.78 65.68
C ALA A 130 -12.56 -10.05 66.44
N SER A 131 -11.99 -11.20 66.07
CA SER A 131 -11.74 -12.38 66.91
C SER A 131 -10.95 -13.39 66.06
N SER A 132 -9.63 -13.58 66.26
CA SER A 132 -8.98 -14.47 67.24
C SER A 132 -9.07 -15.97 66.92
N GLY A 133 -7.91 -16.63 66.89
CA GLY A 133 -7.73 -18.09 67.01
C GLY A 133 -7.30 -18.75 65.68
N SER A 134 -6.06 -19.18 65.48
CA SER A 134 -5.30 -20.27 66.14
C SER A 134 -5.37 -21.57 65.33
N SER A 135 -4.20 -22.26 65.25
CA SER A 135 -4.00 -23.70 64.98
C SER A 135 -4.41 -24.20 63.58
N ASP A 136 -3.81 -25.20 62.94
CA ASP A 136 -2.72 -26.17 63.18
C ASP A 136 -2.78 -27.11 61.94
N GLY A 137 -1.74 -27.91 61.69
CA GLY A 137 -1.93 -29.19 60.99
C GLY A 137 -1.55 -29.32 59.51
N THR A 138 -0.27 -29.59 59.25
CA THR A 138 0.25 -30.91 58.82
C THR A 138 -0.24 -31.58 57.50
N GLN A 139 0.77 -31.98 56.70
CA GLN A 139 0.86 -33.09 55.72
C GLN A 139 0.13 -32.99 54.37
N ARG A 140 0.91 -33.03 53.26
CA ARG A 140 1.01 -34.25 52.44
C ARG A 140 2.20 -34.24 51.46
N GLU A 141 2.82 -35.40 51.41
CA GLU A 141 4.02 -35.86 50.69
C GLU A 141 3.89 -36.07 49.17
N GLN A 142 5.06 -35.94 48.53
CA GLN A 142 5.68 -36.80 47.48
C GLN A 142 5.03 -36.93 46.10
N LYS A 143 5.76 -36.48 45.06
CA LYS A 143 6.32 -37.36 44.00
C LYS A 143 7.34 -36.62 43.09
N GLU A 144 8.64 -36.70 43.43
CA GLU A 144 9.71 -36.94 42.45
C GLU A 144 9.72 -38.47 42.22
N GLU A 145 10.10 -39.07 41.08
CA GLU A 145 11.37 -38.94 40.37
C GLU A 145 11.29 -39.84 39.12
N GLN A 146 12.15 -39.57 38.12
CA GLN A 146 12.76 -40.49 37.12
C GLN A 146 12.72 -39.94 35.68
N SER A 147 13.83 -39.33 35.24
CA SER A 147 14.83 -40.06 34.46
C SER A 147 15.97 -39.13 34.04
N SER A 148 17.20 -39.58 34.29
CA SER A 148 18.44 -39.04 33.74
C SER A 148 19.24 -40.20 33.15
N ALA A 149 20.24 -39.83 32.34
CA ALA A 149 21.31 -40.62 31.75
C ALA A 149 21.00 -41.26 30.37
N VAL A 150 21.90 -41.28 29.38
CA VAL A 150 23.27 -40.79 29.19
C VAL A 150 23.58 -40.83 27.67
N ALA A 151 24.59 -40.07 27.25
CA ALA A 151 25.14 -39.91 25.91
C ALA A 151 25.58 -41.18 25.15
N GLN A 152 25.61 -41.12 23.81
CA GLN A 152 26.82 -41.26 22.96
C GLN A 152 26.49 -41.23 21.45
N SER A 153 27.40 -40.59 20.69
CA SER A 153 27.79 -40.74 19.25
C SER A 153 26.76 -41.23 18.22
N GLU A 154 26.60 -40.58 17.06
CA GLU A 154 27.52 -40.75 15.91
C GLU A 154 27.45 -39.57 14.92
N GLY A 155 28.58 -39.28 14.29
CA GLY A 155 28.78 -38.15 13.39
C GLY A 155 28.30 -38.40 11.96
N CYS A 156 27.82 -37.33 11.31
CA CYS A 156 27.61 -37.29 9.86
C CYS A 156 28.69 -36.42 9.22
N LYS A 157 29.64 -37.08 8.57
CA LYS A 157 30.65 -36.48 7.68
C LYS A 157 29.94 -36.00 6.41
N VAL A 158 29.98 -34.70 6.12
CA VAL A 158 29.71 -34.18 4.77
C VAL A 158 31.06 -34.04 4.06
N SER A 159 31.29 -34.93 3.11
CA SER A 159 32.44 -34.91 2.21
C SER A 159 32.34 -33.73 1.24
N GLY A 160 33.35 -32.88 1.25
CA GLY A 160 33.59 -31.88 0.22
C GLY A 160 34.00 -32.55 -1.09
N HIS A 161 33.35 -32.17 -2.18
CA HIS A 161 33.88 -32.34 -3.53
C HIS A 161 34.26 -30.97 -4.07
N GLY A 162 35.58 -30.78 -4.18
CA GLY A 162 36.18 -29.62 -4.80
C GLY A 162 35.95 -29.65 -6.31
N PHE A 163 35.30 -28.62 -6.82
CA PHE A 163 35.30 -28.29 -8.24
C PHE A 163 36.47 -27.35 -8.52
N LYS A 164 37.40 -27.79 -9.37
CA LYS A 164 38.42 -26.93 -10.01
C LYS A 164 37.76 -26.11 -11.12
N PRO A 165 38.10 -24.83 -11.30
CA PRO A 165 37.76 -24.12 -12.53
C PRO A 165 38.84 -24.41 -13.59
N GLU A 166 38.43 -24.90 -14.75
CA GLU A 166 39.25 -24.86 -15.97
C GLU A 166 39.16 -23.48 -16.60
N GLU A 167 40.34 -22.91 -16.86
CA GLU A 167 40.54 -21.70 -17.65
C GLU A 167 40.28 -22.02 -19.13
N GLY A 168 39.22 -21.43 -19.69
CA GLY A 168 38.92 -21.47 -21.12
C GLY A 168 38.97 -20.07 -21.71
N SER A 169 40.14 -19.69 -22.21
CA SER A 169 40.36 -18.49 -23.02
C SER A 169 39.64 -18.61 -24.37
N ALA A 170 38.67 -17.74 -24.64
CA ALA A 170 38.09 -17.57 -25.97
C ALA A 170 38.33 -16.13 -26.45
N SER A 171 39.24 -16.02 -27.42
CA SER A 171 39.50 -14.84 -28.23
C SER A 171 38.34 -14.59 -29.19
N VAL A 172 37.69 -13.44 -29.08
CA VAL A 172 36.71 -12.96 -30.07
C VAL A 172 37.46 -12.21 -31.16
N VAL A 173 37.48 -12.81 -32.35
CA VAL A 173 37.93 -12.18 -33.59
C VAL A 173 36.79 -11.32 -34.14
N VAL A 174 37.10 -10.05 -34.33
CA VAL A 174 36.27 -9.07 -35.07
C VAL A 174 36.30 -9.44 -36.55
N ASN A 175 35.14 -9.50 -37.19
CA ASN A 175 35.06 -9.43 -38.65
C ASN A 175 33.90 -8.51 -39.06
N GLU A 176 34.29 -7.44 -39.76
CA GLU A 176 33.43 -6.51 -40.47
C GLU A 176 33.08 -7.05 -41.87
N SER A 177 31.95 -6.56 -42.40
CA SER A 177 31.73 -6.17 -43.82
C SER A 177 30.74 -6.98 -44.68
N ALA A 178 30.10 -6.22 -45.60
CA ALA A 178 29.27 -6.54 -46.78
C ALA A 178 27.78 -6.72 -46.49
N THR A 179 26.86 -5.77 -46.77
CA THR A 179 26.46 -5.12 -48.05
C THR A 179 26.18 -6.07 -49.21
N THR A 180 24.89 -6.33 -49.47
CA THR A 180 24.36 -6.65 -50.81
C THR A 180 22.90 -6.23 -50.94
N GLN A 181 22.63 -5.46 -52.00
CA GLN A 181 21.32 -5.23 -52.60
C GLN A 181 20.88 -6.47 -53.39
N GLY A 182 19.57 -6.64 -53.57
CA GLY A 182 19.01 -7.58 -54.54
C GLY A 182 17.48 -7.62 -54.50
N ASP A 183 16.86 -6.95 -55.48
CA ASP A 183 15.48 -7.15 -55.90
C ASP A 183 15.22 -8.61 -56.32
N ASP A 184 14.02 -9.14 -56.04
CA ASP A 184 13.01 -9.50 -57.06
C ASP A 184 11.94 -10.49 -56.55
N GLN A 185 10.70 -10.11 -56.83
CA GLN A 185 9.54 -10.88 -57.29
C GLN A 185 8.94 -12.08 -56.51
N VAL A 186 7.63 -11.92 -56.36
CA VAL A 186 6.53 -12.83 -55.96
C VAL A 186 6.51 -14.13 -56.80
N PRO A 187 5.89 -15.21 -56.30
CA PRO A 187 4.54 -15.48 -56.82
C PRO A 187 3.50 -15.94 -55.78
N ASN A 188 2.26 -15.61 -56.13
CA ASN A 188 0.98 -16.04 -55.57
C ASN A 188 0.90 -17.53 -55.21
N PHE A 189 0.32 -17.83 -54.05
CA PHE A 189 -0.50 -19.02 -53.88
C PHE A 189 -1.77 -18.70 -53.09
N ALA A 190 -2.90 -18.85 -53.77
CA ALA A 190 -4.22 -18.89 -53.17
C ALA A 190 -4.45 -20.29 -52.58
N LEU A 191 -4.90 -20.36 -51.33
CA LEU A 191 -5.54 -21.55 -50.79
C LEU A 191 -6.74 -21.15 -49.93
N VAL A 192 -7.89 -21.54 -50.45
CA VAL A 192 -9.20 -21.60 -49.82
C VAL A 192 -9.18 -22.71 -48.76
N GLY A 193 -9.73 -22.43 -47.58
CA GLY A 193 -9.90 -23.43 -46.53
C GLY A 193 -10.81 -22.92 -45.43
N ASP A 194 -12.10 -23.17 -45.59
CA ASP A 194 -13.12 -23.07 -44.54
C ASP A 194 -12.74 -23.91 -43.32
N ALA A 195 -12.78 -23.33 -42.12
CA ALA A 195 -12.82 -24.08 -40.88
C ALA A 195 -13.81 -23.45 -39.91
N GLN A 196 -14.79 -24.27 -39.56
CA GLN A 196 -15.96 -23.98 -38.75
C GLN A 196 -15.59 -23.69 -37.29
N GLY A 197 -16.49 -22.94 -36.64
CA GLY A 197 -16.31 -22.37 -35.33
C GLY A 197 -16.08 -23.36 -34.20
N VAL A 198 -15.22 -22.93 -33.28
CA VAL A 198 -15.11 -23.49 -31.94
C VAL A 198 -15.43 -22.37 -30.95
N SER A 199 -16.55 -22.56 -30.25
CA SER A 199 -17.02 -21.72 -29.16
C SER A 199 -16.00 -21.69 -28.03
N LEU A 200 -15.36 -20.53 -27.81
CA LEU A 200 -14.51 -20.29 -26.65
C LEU A 200 -15.41 -19.95 -25.45
N GLN A 201 -15.58 -20.91 -24.53
CA GLN A 201 -16.08 -20.62 -23.20
C GLN A 201 -15.07 -19.73 -22.47
N GLN A 202 -15.44 -18.48 -22.22
CA GLN A 202 -14.70 -17.56 -21.38
C GLN A 202 -14.67 -18.09 -19.94
N ALA A 203 -13.47 -18.48 -19.48
CA ALA A 203 -13.19 -18.60 -18.06
C ALA A 203 -13.11 -17.18 -17.47
N SER A 204 -14.14 -16.80 -16.74
CA SER A 204 -14.17 -15.59 -15.93
C SER A 204 -13.17 -15.72 -14.77
N GLY A 205 -11.94 -15.26 -14.98
CA GLY A 205 -11.03 -14.96 -13.88
C GLY A 205 -11.74 -13.97 -12.94
N SER A 206 -11.95 -14.35 -11.68
CA SER A 206 -12.61 -13.49 -10.71
C SER A 206 -11.74 -12.25 -10.50
N CYS A 207 -12.13 -11.14 -11.12
CA CYS A 207 -11.64 -9.83 -10.73
C CYS A 207 -12.11 -9.62 -9.30
N PHE A 208 -11.22 -9.86 -8.33
CA PHE A 208 -11.47 -9.49 -6.95
C PHE A 208 -11.74 -7.98 -6.92
N THR A 209 -13.00 -7.61 -6.71
CA THR A 209 -13.34 -6.23 -6.39
C THR A 209 -12.78 -5.96 -5.01
N VAL A 210 -11.58 -5.39 -4.95
CA VAL A 210 -11.08 -4.78 -3.72
C VAL A 210 -12.05 -3.64 -3.39
N SER A 211 -12.67 -3.71 -2.21
CA SER A 211 -13.58 -2.65 -1.73
C SER A 211 -12.82 -1.32 -1.74
N PRO A 212 -13.41 -0.21 -2.19
CA PRO A 212 -12.76 1.09 -2.10
C PRO A 212 -12.34 1.36 -0.65
N PHE A 213 -11.17 1.98 -0.48
CA PHE A 213 -10.52 2.25 0.81
C PHE A 213 -11.32 3.17 1.76
N SER A 214 -12.55 3.57 1.39
CA SER A 214 -13.51 4.17 2.33
C SER A 214 -13.78 3.28 3.54
N ASP A 215 -13.47 1.98 3.45
CA ASP A 215 -13.66 1.00 4.53
C ASP A 215 -12.45 0.82 5.46
N MET A 216 -11.29 1.45 5.18
CA MET A 216 -10.16 1.43 6.11
C MET A 216 -10.49 2.32 7.31
N PRO A 217 -10.47 1.80 8.55
CA PRO A 217 -10.93 2.55 9.68
C PRO A 217 -9.99 3.74 9.91
N ASN A 218 -10.57 4.96 9.99
CA ASN A 218 -9.86 6.20 10.35
C ASN A 218 -9.01 6.08 11.63
N SER A 219 -9.21 5.03 12.44
CA SER A 219 -8.37 4.73 13.60
C SER A 219 -6.91 4.38 13.26
N LEU A 220 -6.59 4.05 12.00
CA LEU A 220 -5.20 3.84 11.56
C LEU A 220 -4.46 5.14 11.23
N LEU A 221 -5.21 6.24 11.05
CA LEU A 221 -4.68 7.58 10.82
C LEU A 221 -4.54 8.28 12.16
N VAL A 222 -3.42 8.06 12.85
CA VAL A 222 -3.05 8.82 14.05
C VAL A 222 -2.41 10.14 13.60
N GLU A 223 -2.75 11.25 14.24
CA GLU A 223 -2.13 12.56 13.98
C GLU A 223 -0.62 12.50 14.30
N ASP A 224 0.20 13.17 13.48
CA ASP A 224 1.63 13.28 13.72
C ASP A 224 1.91 13.90 15.10
N VAL A 225 2.70 13.20 15.92
CA VAL A 225 3.18 13.73 17.21
C VAL A 225 4.11 14.93 16.92
N PRO A 226 3.92 16.10 17.57
CA PRO A 226 4.72 17.28 17.33
C PRO A 226 6.24 17.02 17.51
N PRO A 227 7.10 17.63 16.68
CA PRO A 227 8.55 17.42 16.74
C PRO A 227 9.21 17.87 18.06
N ASP A 228 8.59 18.78 18.82
CA ASP A 228 9.15 19.35 20.05
C ASP A 228 9.23 18.37 21.24
N GLU A 229 8.62 17.19 21.17
CA GLU A 229 8.77 16.14 22.21
C GLU A 229 9.95 15.19 21.96
N ARG A 230 10.72 15.38 20.88
CA ARG A 230 11.92 14.56 20.60
C ARG A 230 13.16 15.16 21.27
N SER A 231 13.26 15.04 22.59
CA SER A 231 14.53 15.31 23.29
C SER A 231 15.63 14.37 22.79
N SER A 232 16.87 14.86 22.77
CA SER A 232 18.11 14.21 22.32
C SER A 232 18.16 12.68 22.47
N PRO A 233 18.77 11.95 21.50
CA PRO A 233 18.81 10.50 21.54
C PRO A 233 19.42 10.01 22.86
N PRO A 234 18.74 9.12 23.61
CA PRO A 234 19.26 8.59 24.87
C PRO A 234 20.57 7.85 24.61
N SER A 235 21.51 8.00 25.54
CA SER A 235 22.88 7.51 25.36
C SER A 235 23.04 5.99 25.43
N GLU A 236 22.00 5.19 25.73
CA GLU A 236 22.02 3.73 25.60
C GLU A 236 20.61 3.16 25.28
N PRO A 237 20.49 2.12 24.41
CA PRO A 237 19.20 1.60 23.97
C PRO A 237 18.83 0.31 24.69
N GLU A 238 18.30 0.37 25.91
CA GLU A 238 17.65 -0.80 26.51
C GLU A 238 16.25 -0.45 27.05
N ASP A 239 15.27 -1.26 26.64
CA ASP A 239 13.87 -1.38 27.09
C ASP A 239 12.78 -0.39 26.63
N ILE A 240 13.10 0.81 26.13
CA ILE A 240 12.06 1.78 25.73
C ILE A 240 11.35 1.38 24.42
N ASP A 241 12.08 0.87 23.43
CA ASP A 241 11.53 0.53 22.11
C ASP A 241 10.54 -0.63 22.16
N THR A 242 10.78 -1.63 23.02
CA THR A 242 9.91 -2.81 23.14
C THR A 242 8.53 -2.46 23.73
N THR A 243 8.50 -1.50 24.65
CA THR A 243 7.26 -1.06 25.33
C THR A 243 6.43 -0.13 24.45
N LEU A 244 7.09 0.80 23.73
CA LEU A 244 6.44 1.68 22.75
C LEU A 244 5.95 0.90 21.52
N ALA A 245 6.70 -0.09 21.05
CA ALA A 245 6.26 -0.98 19.99
C ALA A 245 4.99 -1.77 20.38
N LYS A 246 4.89 -2.24 21.63
CA LYS A 246 3.65 -2.85 22.15
C LYS A 246 2.46 -1.88 22.12
N LEU A 247 2.65 -0.65 22.61
CA LEU A 247 1.60 0.39 22.62
C LEU A 247 1.11 0.81 21.23
N VAL A 248 1.99 0.77 20.23
CA VAL A 248 1.65 1.07 18.82
C VAL A 248 0.94 -0.10 18.15
N VAL A 249 1.29 -1.34 18.51
CA VAL A 249 0.69 -2.56 17.94
C VAL A 249 -0.66 -2.90 18.61
N ASP A 250 -0.87 -2.47 19.86
CA ASP A 250 -2.11 -2.71 20.61
C ASP A 250 -3.31 -2.01 19.94
N GLY A 251 -3.97 -2.75 19.04
CA GLY A 251 -5.15 -2.31 18.29
C GLY A 251 -5.05 -2.52 16.77
N LEU A 252 -3.86 -2.81 16.24
CA LEU A 252 -3.70 -3.22 14.85
C LEU A 252 -4.13 -4.69 14.69
N PRO A 253 -4.94 -5.04 13.67
CA PRO A 253 -5.24 -6.43 13.37
C PRO A 253 -3.93 -7.20 13.15
N THR A 254 -3.54 -8.10 14.05
CA THR A 254 -2.31 -8.86 13.86
C THR A 254 -2.53 -9.93 12.81
N PHE A 255 -1.81 -9.87 11.69
CA PHE A 255 -1.73 -10.97 10.76
C PHE A 255 -0.80 -12.05 11.31
N THR A 256 -1.34 -13.16 11.78
CA THR A 256 -0.58 -14.18 12.49
C THR A 256 0.22 -15.06 11.53
N LYS A 257 1.29 -15.70 12.03
CA LYS A 257 2.07 -16.68 11.26
C LYS A 257 1.18 -17.82 10.74
N ASP A 258 0.16 -18.23 11.49
CA ASP A 258 -0.79 -19.26 11.06
C ASP A 258 -1.69 -18.76 9.93
N GLN A 259 -2.11 -17.49 9.94
CA GLN A 259 -2.84 -16.89 8.82
C GLN A 259 -1.97 -16.83 7.57
N GLU A 260 -0.67 -16.55 7.71
CA GLU A 260 0.27 -16.58 6.59
C GLU A 260 0.44 -17.98 6.02
N LEU A 261 0.60 -18.98 6.88
CA LEU A 261 0.70 -20.37 6.44
C LEU A 261 -0.59 -20.84 5.76
N LYS A 262 -1.76 -20.49 6.30
CA LYS A 262 -3.06 -20.78 5.67
C LYS A 262 -3.19 -20.08 4.31
N GLU A 263 -2.77 -18.83 4.23
CA GLU A 263 -2.80 -18.07 2.98
C GLU A 263 -1.88 -18.68 1.93
N ARG A 264 -0.64 -19.02 2.28
CA ARG A 264 0.31 -19.71 1.40
C ARG A 264 -0.22 -21.08 0.96
N ALA A 265 -0.83 -21.82 1.88
CA ALA A 265 -1.45 -23.11 1.58
C ALA A 265 -2.67 -22.99 0.67
N SER A 266 -3.37 -21.85 0.71
CA SER A 266 -4.54 -21.58 -0.14
C SER A 266 -4.19 -21.16 -1.58
N LEU A 267 -2.91 -21.01 -1.92
CA LEU A 267 -2.49 -20.71 -3.28
C LEU A 267 -2.47 -21.99 -4.12
N THR A 268 -2.95 -21.86 -5.35
CA THR A 268 -2.73 -22.86 -6.39
C THR A 268 -1.25 -22.95 -6.73
N ASP A 269 -0.81 -24.10 -7.27
CA ASP A 269 0.59 -24.26 -7.65
C ASP A 269 0.97 -23.32 -8.80
N VAL A 270 0.02 -22.98 -9.68
CA VAL A 270 0.20 -21.96 -10.71
C VAL A 270 0.51 -20.59 -10.11
N GLU A 271 -0.26 -20.13 -9.11
CA GLU A 271 0.00 -18.84 -8.46
C GLU A 271 1.35 -18.81 -7.72
N LYS A 272 1.75 -19.93 -7.10
CA LYS A 272 3.08 -20.03 -6.45
C LYS A 272 4.19 -19.97 -7.48
N ASP A 273 4.06 -20.71 -8.58
CA ASP A 273 5.04 -20.74 -9.65
C ASP A 273 5.17 -19.36 -10.32
N GLU A 274 4.05 -18.69 -10.61
CA GLU A 274 4.04 -17.31 -11.13
C GLU A 274 4.76 -16.35 -10.17
N ALA A 275 4.43 -16.37 -8.88
CA ALA A 275 5.06 -15.50 -7.89
C ALA A 275 6.57 -15.77 -7.78
N MET A 276 6.99 -17.03 -7.81
CA MET A 276 8.41 -17.40 -7.76
C MET A 276 9.13 -17.08 -9.07
N SER A 277 8.46 -17.21 -10.21
CA SER A 277 8.97 -16.80 -11.51
C SER A 277 9.24 -15.29 -11.52
N ASP A 278 8.28 -14.51 -11.02
CA ASP A 278 8.42 -13.07 -10.84
C ASP A 278 9.58 -12.76 -9.89
N VAL A 279 9.67 -13.38 -8.71
CA VAL A 279 10.75 -13.08 -7.74
C VAL A 279 12.14 -13.33 -8.33
N PHE A 280 12.34 -14.48 -8.98
CA PHE A 280 13.64 -14.88 -9.52
C PHE A 280 13.91 -14.36 -10.94
N GLY A 281 13.01 -13.54 -11.49
CA GLY A 281 13.11 -13.05 -12.87
C GLY A 281 13.14 -14.18 -13.92
N LYS A 282 12.68 -15.38 -13.56
CA LYS A 282 12.54 -16.46 -14.52
C LYS A 282 11.43 -16.03 -15.47
N LEU A 283 11.76 -15.78 -16.74
CA LEU A 283 10.75 -15.71 -17.78
C LEU A 283 9.96 -17.02 -17.74
N HIS A 284 8.62 -16.97 -17.78
CA HIS A 284 7.80 -18.18 -17.89
C HIS A 284 8.31 -19.02 -19.05
N VAL A 285 9.06 -20.09 -18.75
CA VAL A 285 9.43 -21.13 -19.71
C VAL A 285 8.22 -22.02 -20.01
N SER A 286 7.15 -21.92 -19.21
CA SER A 286 5.88 -22.61 -19.43
C SER A 286 5.13 -21.96 -20.61
N GLU A 287 5.38 -22.55 -21.78
CA GLU A 287 4.93 -22.22 -23.14
C GLU A 287 5.75 -21.15 -23.88
N PRO A 288 6.84 -21.59 -24.54
CA PRO A 288 7.55 -20.83 -25.58
C PRO A 288 6.68 -20.37 -26.77
N GLY A 289 5.36 -20.59 -26.75
CA GLY A 289 4.41 -20.23 -27.82
C GLY A 289 3.33 -19.20 -27.47
N LYS A 290 3.15 -18.78 -26.20
CA LYS A 290 2.02 -17.87 -25.85
C LYS A 290 2.41 -16.50 -25.28
N ARG A 291 3.60 -16.31 -24.73
CA ARG A 291 4.03 -15.00 -24.17
C ARG A 291 5.37 -14.49 -24.65
N ALA A 292 6.13 -15.31 -25.39
CA ALA A 292 7.27 -14.82 -26.16
C ALA A 292 6.74 -13.68 -27.01
N LYS A 293 7.27 -12.46 -26.77
CA LYS A 293 7.31 -11.32 -27.70
C LYS A 293 6.61 -11.68 -29.01
N ARG A 294 5.28 -11.71 -29.02
CA ARG A 294 4.61 -11.37 -30.26
C ARG A 294 5.02 -9.93 -30.31
N ASP A 295 5.97 -9.62 -31.20
CA ASP A 295 5.88 -8.38 -31.93
C ASP A 295 4.43 -8.37 -32.39
N PHE A 296 3.58 -7.81 -31.52
CA PHE A 296 2.17 -7.64 -31.78
C PHE A 296 2.25 -6.88 -33.08
N ASP A 297 1.77 -7.49 -34.16
CA ASP A 297 1.76 -6.77 -35.41
C ASP A 297 1.12 -5.41 -35.13
N ASN A 298 1.68 -4.36 -35.72
CA ASN A 298 1.26 -3.00 -35.40
C ASN A 298 -0.27 -2.86 -35.55
N GLU A 299 -0.87 -3.63 -36.45
CA GLU A 299 -2.31 -3.73 -36.66
C GLU A 299 -3.08 -4.22 -35.43
N SER A 300 -2.65 -5.30 -34.78
CA SER A 300 -3.24 -5.85 -33.56
C SER A 300 -3.04 -4.90 -32.38
N LYS A 301 -1.89 -4.22 -32.28
CA LYS A 301 -1.67 -3.16 -31.26
C LYS A 301 -2.69 -2.02 -31.46
N HIS A 302 -2.87 -1.55 -32.70
CA HIS A 302 -3.86 -0.51 -33.00
C HIS A 302 -5.30 -0.99 -32.77
N ALA A 303 -5.63 -2.25 -33.05
CA ALA A 303 -6.94 -2.83 -32.75
C ALA A 303 -7.24 -2.79 -31.25
N LEU A 304 -6.31 -3.26 -30.42
CA LEU A 304 -6.45 -3.25 -28.95
C LEU A 304 -6.55 -1.83 -28.39
N LEU A 305 -5.82 -0.88 -28.97
CA LEU A 305 -5.92 0.54 -28.59
C LEU A 305 -7.28 1.14 -28.96
N ARG A 306 -7.84 0.78 -30.13
CA ARG A 306 -9.21 1.17 -30.50
C ARG A 306 -10.24 0.59 -29.53
N GLU A 307 -10.12 -0.70 -29.18
CA GLU A 307 -10.98 -1.35 -28.20
C GLU A 307 -10.87 -0.68 -26.82
N MET A 308 -9.66 -0.40 -26.34
CA MET A 308 -9.46 0.27 -25.05
C MET A 308 -10.12 1.66 -25.03
N ARG A 309 -10.04 2.42 -26.14
CA ARG A 309 -10.71 3.72 -26.26
C ARG A 309 -12.24 3.57 -26.23
N GLN A 310 -12.80 2.56 -26.89
CA GLN A 310 -14.23 2.24 -26.80
C GLN A 310 -14.65 1.88 -25.37
N GLU A 311 -13.83 1.11 -24.65
CA GLU A 311 -14.07 0.77 -23.25
C GLU A 311 -14.05 2.03 -22.35
N LEU A 312 -13.13 2.97 -22.59
CA LEU A 312 -13.10 4.27 -21.89
C LEU A 312 -14.38 5.08 -22.12
N GLU A 313 -14.98 5.01 -23.32
CA GLU A 313 -16.26 5.67 -23.62
C GLU A 313 -17.43 5.04 -22.86
N GLN A 314 -17.43 3.72 -22.68
CA GLN A 314 -18.47 2.97 -21.99
C GLN A 314 -18.44 3.14 -20.46
N ILE A 315 -17.30 3.50 -19.86
CA ILE A 315 -17.21 3.76 -18.41
C ILE A 315 -18.18 4.91 -18.03
N PRO A 316 -19.04 4.73 -17.00
CA PRO A 316 -19.99 5.76 -16.57
C PRO A 316 -19.31 7.09 -16.24
N LYS A 317 -19.90 8.22 -16.67
CA LYS A 317 -19.35 9.58 -16.46
C LYS A 317 -18.93 9.85 -15.03
N VAL A 318 -19.75 9.43 -14.05
CA VAL A 318 -19.45 9.61 -12.62
C VAL A 318 -18.12 8.98 -12.19
N ARG A 319 -17.71 7.89 -12.84
CA ARG A 319 -16.46 7.17 -12.55
C ARG A 319 -15.26 7.66 -13.37
N LYS A 320 -15.45 8.55 -14.35
CA LYS A 320 -14.36 9.05 -15.21
C LYS A 320 -14.26 10.57 -15.25
N GLN A 321 -14.86 11.27 -14.29
CA GLN A 321 -14.87 12.74 -14.23
C GLN A 321 -13.45 13.32 -14.22
N ALA A 322 -12.52 12.70 -13.47
CA ALA A 322 -11.12 13.13 -13.44
C ALA A 322 -10.44 13.01 -14.80
N LEU A 323 -10.67 11.89 -15.50
CA LEU A 323 -10.17 11.65 -16.86
C LEU A 323 -10.76 12.65 -17.86
N GLU A 324 -12.08 12.90 -17.84
CA GLU A 324 -12.72 13.85 -18.78
C GLU A 324 -12.17 15.28 -18.59
N ARG A 325 -11.93 15.70 -17.34
CA ARG A 325 -11.28 16.98 -17.05
C ARG A 325 -9.85 17.04 -17.58
N ALA A 326 -9.12 15.93 -17.45
CA ALA A 326 -7.75 15.81 -17.95
C ALA A 326 -7.69 15.87 -19.48
N GLN A 327 -8.59 15.18 -20.19
CA GLN A 327 -8.65 15.20 -21.65
C GLN A 327 -8.87 16.62 -22.22
N GLY A 328 -9.59 17.47 -21.49
CA GLY A 328 -9.82 18.86 -21.89
C GLY A 328 -8.73 19.86 -21.51
N SER A 329 -7.73 19.47 -20.70
CA SER A 329 -6.78 20.41 -20.09
C SER A 329 -5.30 20.00 -20.19
N CYS A 330 -5.02 18.71 -20.22
CA CYS A 330 -3.65 18.17 -20.25
C CYS A 330 -3.13 18.04 -21.69
N ASP A 331 -1.81 17.87 -21.84
CA ASP A 331 -1.18 17.60 -23.12
C ASP A 331 -1.72 16.31 -23.76
N SER A 332 -1.93 16.35 -25.08
CA SER A 332 -2.31 15.21 -25.90
C SER A 332 -1.37 13.99 -25.75
N SER A 333 -0.10 14.20 -25.40
CA SER A 333 0.89 13.14 -25.17
C SER A 333 0.52 12.21 -24.02
N GLU A 334 -0.21 12.72 -23.01
CA GLU A 334 -0.73 11.92 -21.89
C GLU A 334 -1.84 10.94 -22.33
N PHE A 335 -2.38 11.12 -23.54
CA PHE A 335 -3.39 10.26 -24.16
C PHE A 335 -2.90 9.58 -25.44
N SER A 336 -1.59 9.62 -25.67
CA SER A 336 -0.94 8.98 -26.81
C SER A 336 -1.12 7.46 -26.80
N ASP A 337 -1.08 6.86 -27.99
CA ASP A 337 -1.10 5.41 -28.15
C ASP A 337 0.04 4.73 -27.39
N GLU A 338 1.21 5.38 -27.34
CA GLU A 338 2.36 4.94 -26.57
C GLU A 338 2.01 4.82 -25.08
N ARG A 339 1.45 5.88 -24.49
CA ARG A 339 1.03 5.92 -23.08
C ARG A 339 -0.03 4.86 -22.77
N LEU A 340 -1.08 4.78 -23.59
CA LEU A 340 -2.16 3.79 -23.41
C LEU A 340 -1.67 2.34 -23.56
N SER A 341 -0.71 2.10 -24.47
CA SER A 341 -0.17 0.75 -24.67
C SER A 341 0.55 0.19 -23.44
N ARG A 342 1.07 1.05 -22.55
CA ARG A 342 1.66 0.61 -21.28
C ARG A 342 0.59 0.06 -20.33
N PHE A 343 -0.60 0.67 -20.30
CA PHE A 343 -1.74 0.16 -19.53
C PHE A 343 -2.28 -1.16 -20.07
N LEU A 344 -2.32 -1.31 -21.41
CA LEU A 344 -2.64 -2.61 -22.04
C LEU A 344 -1.60 -3.67 -21.64
N ARG A 345 -0.30 -3.36 -21.74
CA ARG A 345 0.78 -4.30 -21.43
C ARG A 345 0.68 -4.85 -20.01
N VAL A 346 0.45 -3.99 -19.01
CA VAL A 346 0.35 -4.42 -17.62
C VAL A 346 -0.88 -5.28 -17.35
N GLU A 347 -1.99 -5.06 -18.06
CA GLU A 347 -3.21 -5.86 -17.95
C GLU A 347 -3.28 -7.05 -18.91
N GLY A 348 -2.12 -7.51 -19.41
CA GLY A 348 -2.05 -8.67 -20.29
C GLY A 348 -2.84 -8.46 -21.59
N TYR A 349 -2.90 -7.22 -22.07
CA TYR A 349 -3.62 -6.77 -23.26
C TYR A 349 -5.15 -6.92 -23.18
N ASN A 350 -5.73 -6.89 -21.97
CA ASN A 350 -7.18 -6.79 -21.78
C ASN A 350 -7.63 -5.31 -21.86
N PRO A 351 -8.39 -4.88 -22.90
CA PRO A 351 -8.76 -3.49 -23.08
C PRO A 351 -9.66 -2.93 -21.97
N THR A 352 -10.60 -3.72 -21.47
CA THR A 352 -11.51 -3.33 -20.39
C THR A 352 -10.75 -3.05 -19.09
N LEU A 353 -9.86 -3.96 -18.68
CA LEU A 353 -9.06 -3.77 -17.47
C LEU A 353 -8.07 -2.61 -17.62
N ALA A 354 -7.44 -2.46 -18.78
CA ALA A 354 -6.54 -1.35 -19.06
C ALA A 354 -7.26 0.00 -18.98
N ALA A 355 -8.46 0.11 -19.56
CA ALA A 355 -9.29 1.31 -19.50
C ALA A 355 -9.66 1.66 -18.06
N GLN A 356 -10.04 0.68 -17.25
CA GLN A 356 -10.34 0.87 -15.83
C GLN A 356 -9.12 1.36 -15.05
N ARG A 357 -7.94 0.76 -15.26
CA ARG A 357 -6.67 1.21 -14.64
C ARG A 357 -6.32 2.64 -15.06
N PHE A 358 -6.50 2.99 -16.33
CA PHE A 358 -6.22 4.34 -16.82
C PHE A 358 -7.16 5.39 -16.20
N VAL A 359 -8.44 5.06 -16.00
CA VAL A 359 -9.37 5.91 -15.25
C VAL A 359 -8.91 6.09 -13.81
N ARG A 360 -8.56 4.99 -13.12
CA ARG A 360 -8.05 5.02 -11.74
C ARG A 360 -6.80 5.89 -11.62
N TYR A 361 -5.86 5.81 -12.56
CA TYR A 361 -4.68 6.68 -12.60
C TYR A 361 -5.05 8.16 -12.45
N TRP A 362 -6.04 8.64 -13.20
CA TRP A 362 -6.49 10.04 -13.12
C TRP A 362 -7.27 10.35 -11.85
N GLU A 363 -8.06 9.40 -11.33
CA GLU A 363 -8.71 9.52 -10.02
C GLU A 363 -7.65 9.67 -8.91
N GLY A 364 -6.59 8.86 -8.94
CA GLY A 364 -5.50 8.92 -7.98
C GLY A 364 -4.68 10.20 -8.09
N ARG A 365 -4.46 10.71 -9.31
CA ARG A 365 -3.90 12.06 -9.48
C ARG A 365 -4.77 13.10 -8.80
N LEU A 366 -6.09 13.08 -9.01
CA LEU A 366 -7.00 14.03 -8.38
C LEU A 366 -6.96 13.90 -6.85
N GLU A 367 -6.94 12.68 -6.32
CA GLU A 367 -6.89 12.41 -4.88
C GLU A 367 -5.59 12.90 -4.23
N VAL A 368 -4.44 12.59 -4.84
CA VAL A 368 -3.12 12.86 -4.27
C VAL A 368 -2.70 14.32 -4.43
N PHE A 369 -3.06 14.96 -5.55
CA PHE A 369 -2.63 16.32 -5.89
C PHE A 369 -3.69 17.38 -5.66
N GLY A 370 -4.95 16.98 -5.49
CA GLY A 370 -6.08 17.90 -5.39
C GLY A 370 -6.45 18.51 -6.75
N PRO A 371 -7.56 19.27 -6.78
CA PRO A 371 -8.19 19.74 -8.02
C PRO A 371 -7.35 20.74 -8.83
N ASP A 372 -6.39 21.40 -8.20
CA ASP A 372 -5.60 22.46 -8.84
C ASP A 372 -4.33 21.90 -9.52
N LYS A 373 -3.71 20.86 -8.94
CA LYS A 373 -2.41 20.34 -9.38
C LYS A 373 -2.50 19.06 -10.19
N PHE A 374 -3.59 18.29 -10.07
CA PHE A 374 -3.66 17.00 -10.76
C PHE A 374 -3.64 17.10 -12.28
N LEU A 375 -3.94 18.27 -12.85
CA LEU A 375 -3.88 18.57 -14.29
C LEU A 375 -2.52 19.13 -14.74
N MET A 376 -1.64 19.50 -13.81
CA MET A 376 -0.32 20.03 -14.16
C MET A 376 0.56 18.91 -14.73
N PRO A 377 1.61 19.25 -15.51
CA PRO A 377 2.63 18.29 -15.88
C PRO A 377 3.23 17.61 -14.64
N MET A 378 3.33 16.29 -14.66
CA MET A 378 3.95 15.51 -13.57
C MET A 378 5.48 15.61 -13.67
N THR A 379 6.01 16.80 -13.42
CA THR A 379 7.44 17.17 -13.49
C THR A 379 7.81 18.00 -12.27
N LEU A 380 9.11 18.12 -11.97
CA LEU A 380 9.66 18.93 -10.88
C LEU A 380 9.30 20.41 -10.99
N ALA A 381 9.10 20.93 -12.20
CA ALA A 381 8.64 22.29 -12.44
C ALA A 381 7.10 22.42 -12.44
N GLY A 382 6.37 21.31 -12.49
CA GLY A 382 4.91 21.25 -12.55
C GLY A 382 4.31 20.86 -11.19
N ALA A 383 3.57 19.75 -11.17
CA ALA A 383 2.81 19.31 -10.00
C ALA A 383 3.65 19.08 -8.72
N PHE A 384 4.97 18.91 -8.87
CA PHE A 384 5.91 18.61 -7.78
C PHE A 384 6.75 19.81 -7.34
N GLN A 385 6.49 21.02 -7.84
CA GLN A 385 7.29 22.21 -7.54
C GLN A 385 7.45 22.48 -6.03
N GLU A 386 6.44 22.15 -5.23
CA GLU A 386 6.44 22.34 -3.78
C GLU A 386 7.03 21.16 -3.00
N ASP A 387 7.40 20.06 -3.65
CA ASP A 387 7.83 18.81 -3.02
C ASP A 387 9.35 18.59 -3.10
N HIS A 388 10.13 19.63 -3.40
CA HIS A 388 11.57 19.52 -3.61
C HIS A 388 12.31 18.89 -2.42
N ASN A 389 11.98 19.25 -1.18
CA ASN A 389 12.59 18.65 0.02
C ASN A 389 12.31 17.15 0.09
N ALA A 390 11.05 16.75 -0.11
CA ALA A 390 10.66 15.34 -0.09
C ALA A 390 11.32 14.54 -1.23
N ILE A 391 11.59 15.17 -2.38
CA ILE A 391 12.26 14.53 -3.53
C ILE A 391 13.79 14.47 -3.33
N GLU A 392 14.40 15.48 -2.72
CA GLU A 392 15.83 15.46 -2.40
C GLU A 392 16.15 14.44 -1.31
N ASP A 393 15.34 14.42 -0.25
CA ASP A 393 15.46 13.47 0.86
C ASP A 393 14.78 12.12 0.58
N CYS A 394 14.26 11.94 -0.64
CA CYS A 394 13.29 10.91 -0.97
C CYS A 394 13.68 9.55 -0.42
N VAL A 395 12.69 8.91 0.18
CA VAL A 395 12.76 7.52 0.63
C VAL A 395 12.96 6.58 -0.56
N GLN A 396 12.77 7.00 -1.81
CA GLN A 396 13.03 6.17 -2.99
C GLN A 396 13.73 6.89 -4.15
N CYS A 397 14.53 6.13 -4.92
CA CYS A 397 15.02 6.49 -6.25
C CYS A 397 15.05 5.28 -7.19
N ILE A 398 15.21 5.55 -8.48
CA ILE A 398 15.42 4.51 -9.49
C ILE A 398 16.93 4.35 -9.70
N LEU A 399 17.43 3.12 -9.58
CA LEU A 399 18.84 2.81 -9.84
C LEU A 399 19.13 2.94 -11.34
N PRO A 400 20.36 3.36 -11.72
CA PRO A 400 20.72 3.58 -13.12
C PRO A 400 20.75 2.30 -13.96
N TYR A 401 20.81 1.13 -13.33
CA TYR A 401 20.92 -0.15 -13.99
C TYR A 401 19.74 -1.05 -13.63
N PRO A 402 19.12 -1.73 -14.63
CA PRO A 402 18.16 -2.77 -14.35
C PRO A 402 18.85 -4.01 -13.77
N ASP A 403 18.07 -4.93 -13.23
CA ASP A 403 18.57 -6.25 -12.88
C ASP A 403 18.96 -7.07 -14.14
N SER A 404 19.52 -8.26 -13.93
CA SER A 404 19.93 -9.18 -15.00
C SER A 404 18.77 -9.65 -15.91
N PHE A 405 17.52 -9.29 -15.59
CA PHE A 405 16.32 -9.61 -16.37
C PHE A 405 15.72 -8.38 -17.05
N GLY A 406 16.42 -7.24 -17.02
CA GLY A 406 15.98 -6.00 -17.66
C GLY A 406 14.90 -5.24 -16.91
N ARG A 407 14.63 -5.60 -15.64
CA ARG A 407 13.63 -4.92 -14.81
C ARG A 407 14.29 -3.74 -14.10
N PRO A 408 13.71 -2.53 -14.15
CA PRO A 408 14.22 -1.41 -13.38
C PRO A 408 14.16 -1.72 -11.88
N ILE A 409 15.15 -1.21 -11.15
CA ILE A 409 15.27 -1.38 -9.71
C ILE A 409 14.93 -0.06 -9.04
N VAL A 410 13.89 -0.07 -8.20
CA VAL A 410 13.56 1.03 -7.29
C VAL A 410 14.24 0.75 -5.96
N PHE A 411 15.18 1.60 -5.57
CA PHE A 411 15.82 1.56 -4.27
C PHE A 411 15.04 2.42 -3.29
N ALA A 412 14.74 1.89 -2.12
CA ALA A 412 14.04 2.57 -1.05
C ALA A 412 14.79 2.47 0.28
N ASP A 413 14.91 3.58 1.00
CA ASP A 413 15.58 3.68 2.30
C ASP A 413 14.73 4.54 3.25
N PRO A 414 13.88 3.91 4.10
CA PRO A 414 13.00 4.61 5.02
C PRO A 414 13.74 5.53 6.00
N THR A 415 15.00 5.21 6.34
CA THR A 415 15.81 5.99 7.31
C THR A 415 16.10 7.41 6.82
N ARG A 416 15.93 7.67 5.52
CA ARG A 416 16.09 9.00 4.92
C ARG A 416 14.92 9.93 5.19
N ARG A 417 13.82 9.43 5.77
CA ARG A 417 12.64 10.24 6.03
C ARG A 417 12.95 11.41 6.95
N ARG A 418 12.54 12.63 6.55
CA ARG A 418 12.71 13.87 7.33
C ARG A 418 11.36 14.54 7.60
N PRO A 419 10.60 14.10 8.64
CA PRO A 419 9.29 14.67 8.94
C PRO A 419 9.35 16.14 9.37
N ASP A 420 10.52 16.63 9.76
CA ASP A 420 10.81 18.03 10.05
C ASP A 420 10.92 18.89 8.77
N ARG A 421 11.23 18.29 7.61
CA ARG A 421 11.44 19.02 6.34
C ARG A 421 10.26 18.97 5.39
N TYR A 422 9.40 17.97 5.51
CA TYR A 422 8.25 17.81 4.64
C TYR A 422 7.12 16.99 5.30
N SER A 423 5.89 17.23 4.86
CA SER A 423 4.71 16.51 5.36
C SER A 423 4.54 15.14 4.73
N SER A 424 3.76 14.25 5.36
CA SER A 424 3.38 12.96 4.79
C SER A 424 2.76 13.06 3.39
N GLN A 425 1.98 14.10 3.12
CA GLN A 425 1.41 14.34 1.79
C GLN A 425 2.50 14.65 0.75
N SER A 426 3.50 15.44 1.13
CA SER A 426 4.65 15.73 0.24
C SER A 426 5.49 14.47 0.01
N GLY A 427 5.69 13.65 1.04
CA GLY A 427 6.30 12.33 0.92
C GLY A 427 5.54 11.40 -0.04
N LEU A 428 4.21 11.34 0.06
CA LEU A 428 3.36 10.56 -0.86
C LEU A 428 3.50 11.05 -2.31
N ARG A 429 3.53 12.36 -2.53
CA ARG A 429 3.77 12.95 -3.87
C ARG A 429 5.18 12.64 -4.38
N ALA A 430 6.20 12.69 -3.54
CA ALA A 430 7.56 12.29 -3.94
C ALA A 430 7.62 10.80 -4.36
N LEU A 431 6.88 9.92 -3.67
CA LEU A 431 6.77 8.52 -4.11
C LEU A 431 6.00 8.39 -5.44
N TRP A 432 4.93 9.17 -5.63
CA TRP A 432 4.20 9.23 -6.89
C TRP A 432 5.10 9.70 -8.04
N TYR A 433 5.96 10.70 -7.81
CA TYR A 433 6.92 11.19 -8.79
C TYR A 433 7.87 10.09 -9.26
N GLY A 434 8.45 9.32 -8.33
CA GLY A 434 9.31 8.20 -8.71
C GLY A 434 8.60 7.15 -9.57
N MET A 435 7.32 6.86 -9.29
CA MET A 435 6.50 5.95 -10.11
C MET A 435 6.16 6.53 -11.47
N GLU A 436 5.90 7.83 -11.55
CA GLU A 436 5.67 8.50 -12.83
C GLU A 436 6.92 8.45 -13.72
N VAL A 437 8.10 8.75 -13.16
CA VAL A 437 9.39 8.62 -13.86
C VAL A 437 9.60 7.19 -14.34
N LEU A 438 9.36 6.20 -13.47
CA LEU A 438 9.46 4.78 -13.81
C LEU A 438 8.57 4.43 -15.01
N SER A 439 7.33 4.93 -15.04
CA SER A 439 6.35 4.67 -16.11
C SER A 439 6.71 5.33 -17.46
N ARG A 440 7.56 6.35 -17.43
CA ARG A 440 7.95 7.15 -18.61
C ARG A 440 9.23 6.64 -19.22
N ASP A 441 10.22 6.38 -18.38
CA ASP A 441 11.60 6.13 -18.79
C ASP A 441 11.88 4.64 -19.04
N HIS A 442 11.00 3.74 -18.59
CA HIS A 442 11.19 2.30 -18.73
C HIS A 442 10.01 1.62 -19.42
N ASP A 443 10.33 0.73 -20.38
CA ASP A 443 9.36 -0.09 -21.08
C ASP A 443 9.03 -1.42 -20.37
N SER A 444 9.65 -1.70 -19.23
CA SER A 444 9.31 -2.91 -18.49
C SER A 444 7.90 -2.80 -17.92
N ALA A 445 7.10 -3.86 -18.10
CA ALA A 445 5.79 -3.98 -17.46
C ALA A 445 5.92 -4.27 -15.95
N THR A 446 7.13 -4.59 -15.48
CA THR A 446 7.39 -4.93 -14.09
C THR A 446 8.66 -4.28 -13.57
N PHE A 447 8.80 -4.23 -12.24
CA PHE A 447 9.99 -3.69 -11.60
C PHE A 447 10.29 -4.41 -10.27
N VAL A 448 11.50 -4.19 -9.76
CA VAL A 448 11.97 -4.73 -8.47
C VAL A 448 12.12 -3.60 -7.47
N VAL A 449 11.70 -3.82 -6.23
CA VAL A 449 11.96 -2.92 -5.11
C VAL A 449 13.07 -3.50 -4.24
N LEU A 450 14.12 -2.72 -3.99
CA LEU A 450 15.12 -2.98 -2.96
C LEU A 450 14.87 -2.04 -1.79
N CYS A 451 14.42 -2.57 -0.66
CA CYS A 451 14.17 -1.80 0.55
C CYS A 451 15.33 -2.01 1.54
N TRP A 452 16.13 -0.97 1.76
CA TRP A 452 17.19 -0.95 2.74
C TRP A 452 16.64 -0.55 4.10
N VAL A 453 16.42 -1.54 4.97
CA VAL A 453 15.81 -1.33 6.29
C VAL A 453 16.83 -1.41 7.42
N LYS A 454 18.13 -1.34 7.09
CA LYS A 454 19.20 -1.32 8.08
C LYS A 454 19.04 -0.08 8.96
N HIS A 455 18.91 -0.28 10.28
CA HIS A 455 18.66 0.76 11.27
C HIS A 455 17.31 1.47 11.16
N ALA A 456 16.40 1.00 10.31
CA ALA A 456 15.07 1.58 10.23
C ALA A 456 14.25 1.22 11.48
N THR A 457 13.70 2.24 12.12
CA THR A 457 12.77 2.15 13.24
C THR A 457 11.34 2.35 12.75
N ILE A 458 10.34 2.03 13.58
CA ILE A 458 8.92 2.22 13.21
C ILE A 458 8.55 3.67 12.88
N TRP A 459 9.36 4.62 13.33
CA TRP A 459 9.16 6.06 13.12
C TRP A 459 9.66 6.54 11.77
N ASP A 460 10.56 5.79 11.14
CA ASP A 460 11.06 6.06 9.79
C ASP A 460 10.01 5.74 8.72
N PHE A 461 9.01 4.92 9.08
CA PHE A 461 7.89 4.59 8.23
C PHE A 461 6.74 5.58 8.46
N ASP A 462 6.51 6.42 7.46
CA ASP A 462 5.32 7.26 7.41
C ASP A 462 4.08 6.39 7.23
N ARG A 463 3.28 6.20 8.29
CA ARG A 463 2.10 5.31 8.24
C ARG A 463 1.10 5.72 7.15
N TYR A 464 0.90 7.03 6.96
CA TYR A 464 -0.02 7.54 5.96
C TYR A 464 0.44 7.15 4.55
N VAL A 465 1.73 7.39 4.25
CA VAL A 465 2.32 7.01 2.96
C VAL A 465 2.35 5.50 2.80
N TYR A 466 2.81 4.78 3.83
CA TYR A 466 3.00 3.33 3.81
C TYR A 466 1.71 2.56 3.56
N CYS A 467 0.61 2.99 4.16
CA CYS A 467 -0.70 2.35 3.98
C CYS A 467 -1.36 2.67 2.63
N ARG A 468 -1.10 3.86 2.05
CA ARG A 468 -1.75 4.30 0.80
C ARG A 468 -0.97 3.95 -0.45
N PHE A 469 0.35 4.07 -0.40
CA PHE A 469 1.18 3.98 -1.59
C PHE A 469 1.14 2.60 -2.28
N PRO A 470 1.15 1.45 -1.57
CA PRO A 470 1.02 0.14 -2.22
C PRO A 470 -0.27 -0.01 -3.02
N TYR A 471 -1.37 0.59 -2.56
CA TYR A 471 -2.63 0.62 -3.31
C TYR A 471 -2.49 1.40 -4.62
N TYR A 472 -1.92 2.61 -4.58
CA TYR A 472 -1.67 3.38 -5.80
C TYR A 472 -0.75 2.64 -6.77
N GLN A 473 0.33 2.09 -6.24
CA GLN A 473 1.30 1.36 -7.04
C GLN A 473 0.67 0.17 -7.79
N ASN A 474 -0.19 -0.60 -7.13
CA ASN A 474 -0.76 -1.82 -7.70
C ASN A 474 -1.92 -1.53 -8.69
N ASP A 475 -2.70 -0.47 -8.46
CA ASP A 475 -3.98 -0.27 -9.16
C ASP A 475 -3.98 0.90 -10.15
N PHE A 476 -2.98 1.78 -10.12
CA PHE A 476 -3.03 3.07 -10.84
C PHE A 476 -1.95 3.15 -11.91
N PHE A 477 -0.75 2.63 -11.65
CA PHE A 477 0.37 2.77 -12.57
C PHE A 477 0.41 1.64 -13.62
N PRO A 478 0.97 1.90 -14.82
CA PRO A 478 1.03 0.91 -15.90
C PRO A 478 2.18 -0.10 -15.74
N PHE A 479 2.41 -0.59 -14.52
CA PHE A 479 3.40 -1.61 -14.21
C PHE A 479 3.00 -2.43 -12.99
N ARG A 480 3.66 -3.57 -12.77
CA ARG A 480 3.48 -4.44 -11.60
C ARG A 480 4.78 -4.60 -10.83
N ARG A 481 4.69 -4.70 -9.50
CA ARG A 481 5.84 -5.09 -8.68
C ARG A 481 6.12 -6.58 -8.91
N ALA A 482 7.27 -6.92 -9.51
CA ALA A 482 7.66 -8.32 -9.67
C ALA A 482 8.27 -8.89 -8.39
N ALA A 483 9.07 -8.09 -7.68
CA ALA A 483 9.70 -8.50 -6.44
C ALA A 483 9.89 -7.33 -5.49
N SER A 484 9.91 -7.60 -4.19
CA SER A 484 10.34 -6.69 -3.13
C SER A 484 11.38 -7.42 -2.29
N HIS A 485 12.55 -6.83 -2.09
CA HIS A 485 13.59 -7.38 -1.23
C HIS A 485 13.83 -6.44 -0.07
N ASP A 486 13.49 -6.87 1.14
CA ASP A 486 13.74 -6.12 2.37
C ASP A 486 15.08 -6.59 2.94
N CYS A 487 16.09 -5.75 2.77
CA CYS A 487 17.50 -6.05 2.99
C CYS A 487 17.97 -5.61 4.37
N CYS A 488 18.71 -6.50 5.05
CA CYS A 488 19.24 -6.27 6.40
C CYS A 488 18.14 -5.98 7.44
N ALA A 489 17.00 -6.66 7.30
CA ALA A 489 15.95 -6.59 8.29
C ALA A 489 16.42 -7.30 9.57
N ASP A 490 16.53 -6.55 10.65
CA ASP A 490 16.78 -7.12 11.97
C ASP A 490 15.55 -7.93 12.41
N LYS A 491 15.74 -8.87 13.34
CA LYS A 491 14.63 -9.73 13.80
C LYS A 491 13.50 -8.90 14.40
N LEU A 492 13.82 -7.78 15.06
CA LEU A 492 12.85 -6.91 15.68
C LEU A 492 12.03 -6.14 14.63
N GLY A 493 12.69 -5.52 13.65
CA GLY A 493 12.04 -4.87 12.53
C GLY A 493 11.14 -5.82 11.75
N VAL A 494 11.59 -7.02 11.42
CA VAL A 494 10.69 -8.01 10.77
C VAL A 494 9.48 -8.31 11.66
N THR A 495 9.66 -8.43 12.98
CA THR A 495 8.55 -8.73 13.89
C THR A 495 7.55 -7.58 13.98
N LEU A 496 8.00 -6.33 13.89
CA LEU A 496 7.15 -5.13 13.99
C LEU A 496 6.51 -4.72 12.66
N PHE A 497 7.27 -4.78 11.56
CA PHE A 497 6.80 -4.35 10.25
C PHE A 497 5.96 -5.40 9.54
N ARG A 498 6.31 -6.67 9.66
CA ARG A 498 5.62 -7.75 8.94
C ARG A 498 4.11 -7.75 9.20
N PRO A 499 3.58 -7.61 10.43
CA PRO A 499 2.13 -7.57 10.61
C PRO A 499 1.45 -6.44 9.84
N VAL A 500 2.04 -5.23 9.82
CA VAL A 500 1.52 -4.08 9.08
C VAL A 500 1.59 -4.34 7.57
N ASP A 501 2.71 -4.86 7.09
CA ASP A 501 2.92 -5.25 5.70
C ASP A 501 1.85 -6.21 5.20
N MET A 502 1.56 -7.23 6.03
CA MET A 502 0.57 -8.25 5.72
C MET A 502 -0.85 -7.70 5.64
N ILE A 503 -1.17 -6.61 6.37
CA ILE A 503 -2.47 -5.94 6.27
C ILE A 503 -2.55 -5.08 5.00
N VAL A 504 -1.48 -4.35 4.69
CA VAL A 504 -1.49 -3.32 3.65
C VAL A 504 -1.39 -3.91 2.24
N HIS A 505 -0.62 -4.98 2.06
CA HIS A 505 -0.38 -5.57 0.74
C HIS A 505 -1.39 -6.68 0.48
N ASP A 506 -1.82 -6.86 -0.77
CA ASP A 506 -2.65 -8.00 -1.16
C ASP A 506 -1.87 -9.33 -1.13
N LYS A 507 -2.60 -10.46 -1.21
CA LYS A 507 -2.04 -11.82 -1.21
C LYS A 507 -0.93 -12.00 -2.23
N ALA A 508 -1.14 -11.52 -3.45
CA ALA A 508 -0.23 -11.70 -4.57
C ALA A 508 1.09 -10.91 -4.35
N SER A 509 1.00 -9.71 -3.79
CA SER A 509 2.14 -8.84 -3.46
C SER A 509 2.97 -9.40 -2.30
N ARG A 510 2.31 -9.97 -1.28
CA ARG A 510 2.97 -10.61 -0.13
C ARG A 510 3.83 -11.81 -0.54
N MET A 511 3.39 -12.56 -1.54
CA MET A 511 4.16 -13.69 -2.08
C MET A 511 5.41 -13.28 -2.86
N ARG A 512 5.45 -12.05 -3.37
CA ARG A 512 6.59 -11.48 -4.11
C ARG A 512 7.59 -10.75 -3.23
N ARG A 513 7.37 -10.73 -1.92
CA ARG A 513 8.23 -10.06 -0.95
C ARG A 513 9.16 -11.06 -0.27
N MET A 514 10.45 -10.74 -0.28
CA MET A 514 11.53 -11.51 0.31
C MET A 514 12.16 -10.69 1.42
N HIS A 515 12.27 -11.26 2.61
CA HIS A 515 12.97 -10.65 3.74
C HIS A 515 14.33 -11.32 3.90
N HIS A 516 15.40 -10.53 3.81
CA HIS A 516 16.78 -10.99 3.88
C HIS A 516 17.38 -10.62 5.24
N CYS A 517 17.24 -11.52 6.22
CA CYS A 517 17.77 -11.37 7.57
C CYS A 517 19.20 -11.92 7.68
N VAL A 518 20.11 -11.42 6.84
CA VAL A 518 21.52 -11.82 6.79
C VAL A 518 22.42 -10.66 7.23
N PRO A 519 23.66 -10.94 7.69
CA PRO A 519 24.66 -9.90 7.91
C PRO A 519 24.85 -9.02 6.67
N GLU A 520 25.13 -7.74 6.88
CA GLU A 520 25.36 -6.78 5.78
C GLU A 520 26.43 -7.25 4.80
N SER A 521 27.50 -7.88 5.28
CA SER A 521 28.57 -8.44 4.43
C SER A 521 28.10 -9.53 3.47
N GLU A 522 26.93 -10.14 3.70
CA GLU A 522 26.38 -11.24 2.91
C GLU A 522 25.27 -10.79 1.95
N ILE A 523 24.72 -9.57 2.10
CA ILE A 523 23.53 -9.14 1.36
C ILE A 523 23.75 -9.17 -0.16
N VAL A 524 24.94 -8.80 -0.62
CA VAL A 524 25.34 -8.81 -2.04
C VAL A 524 25.30 -10.23 -2.60
N ALA A 525 25.78 -11.22 -1.85
CA ALA A 525 25.81 -12.62 -2.28
C ALA A 525 24.38 -13.19 -2.39
N VAL A 526 23.49 -12.80 -1.46
CA VAL A 526 22.07 -13.18 -1.50
C VAL A 526 21.35 -12.55 -2.69
N LEU A 527 21.52 -11.25 -2.92
CA LEU A 527 20.86 -10.52 -4.01
C LEU A 527 21.31 -11.00 -5.40
N LYS A 528 22.54 -11.51 -5.52
CA LYS A 528 23.03 -12.13 -6.76
C LYS A 528 22.16 -13.29 -7.24
N ALA A 529 21.58 -14.07 -6.33
CA ALA A 529 20.67 -15.17 -6.69
C ALA A 529 19.37 -14.70 -7.36
N TYR A 530 19.04 -13.41 -7.25
CA TYR A 530 17.89 -12.76 -7.86
C TYR A 530 18.26 -11.91 -9.09
N GLY A 531 19.50 -12.05 -9.59
CA GLY A 531 19.98 -11.29 -10.74
C GLY A 531 20.35 -9.84 -10.42
N ILE A 532 20.66 -9.52 -9.16
CA ILE A 532 21.06 -8.18 -8.74
C ILE A 532 22.54 -8.23 -8.33
N GLU A 533 23.39 -7.77 -9.25
CA GLU A 533 24.85 -7.84 -9.08
C GLU A 533 25.40 -6.69 -8.23
N ARG A 534 26.59 -6.89 -7.66
CA ARG A 534 27.24 -5.90 -6.78
C ARG A 534 27.35 -4.50 -7.40
N TRP A 535 27.68 -4.42 -8.68
CA TRP A 535 27.88 -3.15 -9.37
C TRP A 535 26.59 -2.36 -9.62
N MET A 536 25.43 -3.01 -9.43
CA MET A 536 24.10 -2.39 -9.52
C MET A 536 23.64 -1.78 -8.19
N LEU A 537 24.35 -2.03 -7.08
CA LEU A 537 23.91 -1.69 -5.73
C LEU A 537 24.55 -0.39 -5.21
N PRO A 538 23.84 0.37 -4.34
CA PRO A 538 24.43 1.49 -3.60
C PRO A 538 25.62 1.06 -2.73
N LEU A 539 26.57 1.99 -2.49
CA LEU A 539 27.72 1.75 -1.61
C LEU A 539 27.31 1.31 -0.21
N GLU A 540 26.23 1.89 0.33
CA GLU A 540 25.66 1.57 1.64
C GLU A 540 25.14 0.12 1.74
N MET A 541 24.95 -0.58 0.62
CA MET A 541 24.60 -2.00 0.57
C MET A 541 25.79 -2.90 0.20
N GLY A 542 27.03 -2.39 0.25
CA GLY A 542 28.23 -3.09 -0.21
C GLY A 542 28.43 -3.10 -1.73
N GLY A 543 27.66 -2.29 -2.45
CA GLY A 543 27.74 -2.14 -3.91
C GLY A 543 28.86 -1.22 -4.39
N THR A 544 28.67 -0.58 -5.54
CA THR A 544 29.63 0.37 -6.13
C THR A 544 29.01 1.70 -6.55
N LEU A 545 27.70 1.88 -6.39
CA LEU A 545 27.03 3.12 -6.78
C LEU A 545 27.10 4.15 -5.66
N GLU A 546 27.78 5.26 -5.93
CA GLU A 546 27.93 6.36 -4.97
C GLU A 546 26.86 7.44 -5.18
N ASP A 547 26.37 8.04 -4.10
CA ASP A 547 25.48 9.22 -4.13
C ASP A 547 24.25 9.04 -5.02
N VAL A 548 23.68 7.84 -5.04
CA VAL A 548 22.61 7.43 -5.98
C VAL A 548 21.45 8.43 -6.00
N GLN A 549 20.93 8.80 -4.82
CA GLN A 549 19.81 9.74 -4.70
C GLN A 549 20.15 11.10 -5.31
N ARG A 550 21.29 11.69 -4.91
CA ARG A 550 21.69 13.03 -5.36
C ARG A 550 21.93 13.05 -6.87
N LYS A 551 22.60 12.02 -7.41
CA LYS A 551 22.84 11.89 -8.86
C LYS A 551 21.54 11.72 -9.62
N TRP A 552 20.61 10.89 -9.13
CA TRP A 552 19.30 10.69 -9.73
C TRP A 552 18.49 12.01 -9.76
N VAL A 553 18.38 12.73 -8.64
CA VAL A 553 17.66 14.02 -8.60
C VAL A 553 18.31 15.06 -9.51
N ALA A 554 19.65 15.14 -9.54
CA ALA A 554 20.37 16.05 -10.42
C ALA A 554 20.11 15.74 -11.90
N GLN A 555 20.15 14.46 -12.28
CA GLN A 555 19.82 14.00 -13.63
C GLN A 555 18.38 14.37 -14.01
N ARG A 556 17.42 14.16 -13.09
CA ARG A 556 16.02 14.52 -13.32
C ARG A 556 15.83 16.02 -13.57
N ARG A 557 16.49 16.87 -12.76
CA ARG A 557 16.48 18.32 -12.95
C ARG A 557 17.04 18.70 -14.33
N ALA A 558 18.15 18.10 -14.75
CA ALA A 558 18.75 18.39 -16.04
C ALA A 558 17.84 17.99 -17.21
N LEU A 559 17.27 16.78 -17.18
CA LEU A 559 16.36 16.28 -18.22
C LEU A 559 15.12 17.17 -18.34
N GLU A 560 14.47 17.49 -17.23
CA GLU A 560 13.22 18.25 -17.24
C GLU A 560 13.42 19.75 -17.49
N HIS A 561 14.59 20.30 -17.18
CA HIS A 561 14.94 21.67 -17.57
C HIS A 561 15.26 21.78 -19.07
N SER A 562 15.82 20.73 -19.66
CA SER A 562 16.13 20.68 -21.10
C SER A 562 14.90 20.42 -21.98
N ALA A 563 13.88 19.77 -21.43
CA ALA A 563 12.58 19.65 -22.07
C ALA A 563 11.97 21.06 -22.17
N LYS A 564 11.86 21.58 -23.40
CA LYS A 564 11.21 22.87 -23.62
C LYS A 564 9.84 22.86 -22.95
N PRO A 565 9.46 23.91 -22.20
CA PRO A 565 8.07 24.04 -21.76
C PRO A 565 7.20 24.01 -23.01
N ILE A 566 6.37 22.97 -23.11
CA ILE A 566 5.46 22.74 -24.24
C ILE A 566 4.35 23.78 -24.19
#